data_AF-A0A7W5DWW1-F1
#
_entry.id   AF-A0A7W5DWW1-F1
#
_cell.length_a   1.000
_cell.length_b   1.000
_cell.length_c   1.000
_cell.angle_alpha   90.00
_cell.angle_beta   90.00
_cell.angle_gamma   90.00
#
_symmetry.space_group_name_H-M   'P 1'
#
loop_
_entity.id
_entity.type
_entity.pdbx_description
1 polymer ?
#
loop_
_entity_poly.entity_id
_entity_poly.type
_entity_poly.pdbx_seq_one_letter_code
_entity_poly.pdbx_strand_id
1 'polypeptide(L)'
;MLKSHSIVDRCFLINLDRRPDRLREWLEQLPDPWPLPEPERFPAIDGRHVATPPQWRAGNGAWGCYRSHLLILEKCLTEQIDSYVVFEDDAGFSEDFPARFRAFVDELPADWGLAYLGGQHLYAGKHPPQKVSEHVYRPYNVNRTHAFMVRGRENMKALYRHLTWNDWHHKHHIDHHLGRFIQRRYEALVQGKNIQKESIAVYTPDRWMAGQLPTKSNICGRKWNQTRFFNDARNADHSDAPFFGVLGPHRAGTSCVAMVMHHLGVHMGNQLGGYEATGGGEAVGLAQLCEKAMRFPATDPVISDQQLIQQLKSWVVTRKSEANRDKTVAGGKYPHLCRFAEHLHTALGDSLRIIAVNRDIEASIRSLQDRSRKHAGQWFAADDESCDRLQRSLLEHRDRFIETHPEVPVFKIEFAELTAEPDRVIGELIEFLGIEPTEDEIASAIAHVNPDLRKHG
;
A
#
# COMPACT_ATOMS: atom_id res chain seq x y z
N MET A 1 -8.48 44.10 11.36
CA MET A 1 -7.67 42.87 11.38
C MET A 1 -8.62 41.68 11.32
N LEU A 2 -8.74 41.04 10.16
CA LEU A 2 -9.47 39.76 10.07
C LEU A 2 -8.63 38.72 10.83
N LYS A 3 -9.13 38.21 11.95
CA LYS A 3 -8.53 37.03 12.58
C LYS A 3 -8.53 35.93 11.52
N SER A 4 -7.35 35.42 11.17
CA SER A 4 -7.24 34.15 10.46
C SER A 4 -7.98 33.12 11.30
N HIS A 5 -9.18 32.72 10.88
CA HIS A 5 -9.99 31.76 11.61
C HIS A 5 -9.31 30.39 11.49
N SER A 6 -8.66 29.95 12.58
CA SER A 6 -8.19 28.56 12.72
C SER A 6 -9.35 27.60 12.47
N ILE A 7 -9.07 26.47 11.81
CA ILE A 7 -10.06 25.42 11.52
C ILE A 7 -10.60 24.72 12.79
N VAL A 8 -9.86 24.82 13.91
CA VAL A 8 -10.23 24.31 15.24
C VAL A 8 -9.97 25.34 16.34
N ASP A 9 -10.72 25.27 17.44
CA ASP A 9 -10.62 26.22 18.56
C ASP A 9 -9.44 25.90 19.49
N ARG A 10 -9.11 24.61 19.66
CA ARG A 10 -8.11 24.13 20.64
C ARG A 10 -7.20 23.05 20.05
N CYS A 11 -5.95 23.01 20.51
CA CYS A 11 -4.98 21.97 20.16
C CYS A 11 -4.50 21.29 21.44
N PHE A 12 -4.78 20.00 21.61
CA PHE A 12 -4.36 19.23 22.78
C PHE A 12 -3.21 18.27 22.45
N LEU A 13 -2.26 18.15 23.37
CA LEU A 13 -1.19 17.16 23.33
C LEU A 13 -1.29 16.23 24.55
N ILE A 14 -1.70 14.98 24.34
CA ILE A 14 -1.74 13.95 25.37
C ILE A 14 -0.32 13.49 25.69
N ASN A 15 0.12 13.72 26.93
CA ASN A 15 1.44 13.32 27.40
C ASN A 15 1.39 12.86 28.86
N LEU A 16 2.10 11.77 29.19
CA LEU A 16 2.21 11.27 30.56
C LEU A 16 3.14 12.18 31.39
N ASP A 17 2.78 12.49 32.64
CA ASP A 17 3.63 13.26 33.56
C ASP A 17 5.03 12.67 33.75
N ARG A 18 5.14 11.33 33.71
CA ARG A 18 6.42 10.63 33.79
C ARG A 18 7.25 10.64 32.50
N ARG A 19 6.80 11.31 31.42
CA ARG A 19 7.49 11.38 30.12
C ARG A 19 7.74 12.84 29.67
N PRO A 20 8.47 13.65 30.46
CA PRO A 20 8.86 15.00 30.03
C PRO A 20 9.84 14.97 28.84
N ASP A 21 10.56 13.86 28.64
CA ASP A 21 11.41 13.62 27.49
C ASP A 21 10.61 13.71 26.17
N ARG A 22 9.49 12.98 26.07
CA ARG A 22 8.64 12.97 24.86
C ARG A 22 7.93 14.29 24.62
N LEU A 23 7.56 14.99 25.69
CA LEU A 23 6.96 16.32 25.57
C LEU A 23 7.93 17.28 24.87
N ARG A 24 9.20 17.31 25.33
CA ARG A 24 10.23 18.16 24.74
C ARG A 24 10.52 17.76 23.30
N GLU A 25 10.75 16.46 23.04
CA GLU A 25 10.99 15.95 21.68
C GLU A 25 9.85 16.32 20.71
N TRP A 26 8.60 16.22 21.17
CA TRP A 26 7.44 16.56 20.35
C TRP A 26 7.33 18.06 20.07
N LEU A 27 7.67 18.92 21.03
CA LEU A 27 7.69 20.37 20.84
C LEU A 27 8.81 20.82 19.90
N GLU A 28 9.98 20.18 19.97
CA GLU A 28 11.15 20.49 19.13
C GLU A 28 10.94 20.17 17.64
N GLN A 29 10.05 19.23 17.30
CA GLN A 29 9.73 18.88 15.90
C GLN A 29 8.57 19.68 15.30
N LEU A 30 7.98 20.63 16.04
CA LEU A 30 6.84 21.39 15.50
C LEU A 30 7.28 22.17 14.26
N PRO A 31 6.53 22.07 13.14
CA PRO A 31 6.85 22.85 11.96
C PRO A 31 6.65 24.34 12.24
N ASP A 32 7.51 25.16 11.65
CA ASP A 32 7.43 26.62 11.70
C ASP A 32 7.17 27.17 10.27
N PRO A 33 6.01 27.80 9.99
CA PRO A 33 4.95 28.15 10.93
C PRO A 33 4.02 26.98 11.29
N TRP A 34 3.62 26.91 12.56
CA TRP A 34 2.60 25.98 13.05
C TRP A 34 1.19 26.42 12.58
N PRO A 35 0.44 25.58 11.83
CA PRO A 35 -0.83 26.00 11.21
C PRO A 35 -2.06 25.88 12.12
N LEU A 36 -1.89 25.48 13.38
CA LEU A 36 -2.96 25.18 14.35
C LEU A 36 -2.81 26.09 15.59
N PRO A 37 -3.79 26.11 16.52
CA PRO A 37 -3.64 26.80 17.79
C PRO A 37 -2.41 26.29 18.57
N GLU A 38 -1.89 27.13 19.47
CA GLU A 38 -0.78 26.75 20.35
C GLU A 38 -1.09 25.43 21.08
N PRO A 39 -0.21 24.41 21.02
CA PRO A 39 -0.48 23.13 21.65
C PRO A 39 -0.57 23.23 23.18
N GLU A 40 -1.66 22.73 23.73
CA GLU A 40 -1.91 22.63 25.16
C GLU A 40 -1.64 21.21 25.65
N ARG A 41 -0.67 21.05 26.53
CA ARG A 41 -0.40 19.77 27.17
C ARG A 41 -1.61 19.32 28.01
N PHE A 42 -2.14 18.14 27.69
CA PHE A 42 -3.14 17.44 28.48
C PHE A 42 -2.45 16.31 29.27
N PRO A 43 -2.57 16.28 30.62
CA PRO A 43 -1.97 15.24 31.45
C PRO A 43 -2.67 13.89 31.17
N ALA A 44 -1.96 12.99 30.51
CA ALA A 44 -2.49 11.68 30.15
C ALA A 44 -2.75 10.82 31.40
N ILE A 45 -3.82 10.05 31.36
CA ILE A 45 -4.12 9.05 32.37
C ILE A 45 -3.10 7.90 32.27
N ASP A 46 -2.26 7.76 33.29
CA ASP A 46 -1.38 6.60 33.40
C ASP A 46 -2.17 5.38 33.89
N GLY A 47 -2.41 4.45 32.97
CA GLY A 47 -3.11 3.19 33.27
C GLY A 47 -2.46 2.35 34.38
N ARG A 48 -1.19 2.60 34.75
CA ARG A 48 -0.56 1.94 35.90
C ARG A 48 -1.22 2.30 37.22
N HIS A 49 -1.84 3.47 37.31
CA HIS A 49 -2.44 4.00 38.54
C HIS A 49 -3.98 3.89 38.56
N VAL A 50 -4.61 3.51 37.44
CA VAL A 50 -6.07 3.44 37.33
C VAL A 50 -6.50 2.00 37.08
N ALA A 51 -7.31 1.45 38.00
CA ALA A 51 -7.89 0.14 37.84
C ALA A 51 -8.78 0.07 36.58
N THR A 52 -8.59 -0.97 35.78
CA THR A 52 -9.42 -1.23 34.61
C THR A 52 -10.69 -1.97 35.05
N PRO A 53 -11.87 -1.68 34.47
CA PRO A 53 -13.09 -2.45 34.72
C PRO A 53 -12.90 -3.94 34.45
N PRO A 54 -13.62 -4.84 35.15
CA PRO A 54 -13.45 -6.30 35.00
C PRO A 54 -13.65 -6.82 33.58
N GLN A 55 -14.34 -6.11 32.70
CA GLN A 55 -14.54 -6.47 31.30
C GLN A 55 -13.41 -6.00 30.36
N TRP A 56 -12.54 -5.09 30.79
CA TRP A 56 -11.45 -4.59 29.96
C TRP A 56 -10.33 -5.63 29.85
N ARG A 57 -9.95 -5.96 28.61
CA ARG A 57 -8.95 -7.01 28.29
C ARG A 57 -7.82 -6.54 27.37
N ALA A 58 -7.75 -5.24 27.11
CA ALA A 58 -6.74 -4.61 26.26
C ALA A 58 -5.48 -4.12 27.03
N GLY A 59 -5.47 -4.31 28.36
CA GLY A 59 -4.37 -3.88 29.22
C GLY A 59 -4.44 -2.43 29.66
N ASN A 60 -3.63 -2.10 30.68
CA ASN A 60 -3.70 -0.82 31.39
C ASN A 60 -3.32 0.37 30.52
N GLY A 61 -2.29 0.24 29.68
CA GLY A 61 -1.87 1.33 28.78
C GLY A 61 -2.97 1.74 27.80
N ALA A 62 -3.68 0.76 27.22
CA ALA A 62 -4.82 1.02 26.34
C ALA A 62 -5.97 1.70 27.10
N TRP A 63 -6.20 1.33 28.37
CA TRP A 63 -7.19 1.99 29.21
C TRP A 63 -6.83 3.45 29.48
N GLY A 64 -5.57 3.74 29.81
CA GLY A 64 -5.08 5.11 30.01
C GLY A 64 -5.24 5.98 28.76
N CYS A 65 -4.90 5.45 27.59
CA CYS A 65 -5.13 6.10 26.31
C CYS A 65 -6.63 6.42 26.10
N TYR A 66 -7.50 5.42 26.23
CA TYR A 66 -8.96 5.60 26.13
C TYR A 66 -9.47 6.70 27.08
N ARG A 67 -9.08 6.64 28.36
CA ARG A 67 -9.52 7.60 29.37
C ARG A 67 -9.02 9.01 29.10
N SER A 68 -7.81 9.18 28.59
CA SER A 68 -7.25 10.49 28.24
C SER A 68 -8.05 11.16 27.12
N HIS A 69 -8.35 10.42 26.04
CA HIS A 69 -9.18 10.90 24.94
C HIS A 69 -10.62 11.21 25.39
N LEU A 70 -11.22 10.35 26.22
CA LEU A 70 -12.56 10.58 26.76
C LEU A 70 -12.64 11.85 27.63
N LEU A 71 -11.63 12.10 28.47
CA LEU A 71 -11.59 13.30 29.31
C LEU A 71 -11.43 14.59 28.51
N ILE A 72 -10.67 14.57 27.41
CA ILE A 72 -10.60 15.72 26.48
C ILE A 72 -11.97 15.98 25.86
N LEU A 73 -12.67 14.92 25.43
CA LEU A 73 -14.01 15.04 24.86
C LEU A 73 -15.01 15.58 25.88
N GLU A 74 -15.01 15.07 27.12
CA GLU A 74 -15.83 15.57 28.22
C GLU A 74 -15.52 17.04 28.53
N LYS A 75 -14.23 17.41 28.61
CA LYS A 75 -13.79 18.80 28.78
C LYS A 75 -14.38 19.70 27.68
N CYS A 76 -14.29 19.31 26.42
CA CYS A 76 -14.82 20.10 25.31
C CYS A 76 -16.34 20.26 25.39
N LEU A 77 -17.06 19.19 25.74
CA LEU A 77 -18.51 19.23 25.93
C LEU A 77 -18.93 20.14 27.11
N THR A 78 -18.21 20.11 28.22
CA THR A 78 -18.49 20.91 29.42
C THR A 78 -18.11 22.38 29.23
N GLU A 79 -16.95 22.65 28.64
CA GLU A 79 -16.43 24.01 28.42
C GLU A 79 -16.95 24.67 27.14
N GLN A 80 -17.84 23.99 26.41
CA GLN A 80 -18.45 24.51 25.19
C GLN A 80 -17.44 24.82 24.08
N ILE A 81 -16.40 23.99 23.97
CA ILE A 81 -15.41 24.04 22.88
C ILE A 81 -16.02 23.29 21.69
N ASP A 82 -16.27 23.99 20.59
CA ASP A 82 -17.00 23.41 19.45
C ASP A 82 -16.08 22.66 18.47
N SER A 83 -14.76 22.82 18.57
CA SER A 83 -13.79 22.09 17.76
C SER A 83 -12.41 21.96 18.42
N TYR A 84 -11.77 20.80 18.24
CA TYR A 84 -10.42 20.57 18.74
C TYR A 84 -9.61 19.64 17.83
N VAL A 85 -8.29 19.79 17.87
CA VAL A 85 -7.34 18.77 17.41
C VAL A 85 -6.66 18.13 18.62
N VAL A 86 -6.39 16.83 18.56
CA VAL A 86 -5.65 16.12 19.59
C VAL A 86 -4.50 15.33 18.96
N PHE A 87 -3.34 15.43 19.59
CA PHE A 87 -2.14 14.65 19.30
C PHE A 87 -1.74 13.80 20.51
N GLU A 88 -1.19 12.62 20.27
CA GLU A 88 -0.42 11.88 21.27
C GLU A 88 1.06 12.27 21.17
N ASP A 89 1.82 12.10 22.26
CA ASP A 89 3.25 12.41 22.35
C ASP A 89 4.16 11.46 21.53
N ASP A 90 3.60 10.60 20.68
CA ASP A 90 4.29 9.88 19.59
C ASP A 90 3.82 10.31 18.19
N ALA A 91 3.01 11.35 18.04
CA ALA A 91 2.73 11.88 16.71
C ALA A 91 3.98 12.57 16.14
N GLY A 92 4.41 12.20 14.93
CA GLY A 92 5.52 12.82 14.21
C GLY A 92 5.06 13.43 12.90
N PHE A 93 5.55 14.61 12.53
CA PHE A 93 5.04 15.38 11.38
C PHE A 93 5.84 15.12 10.11
N SER A 94 5.19 15.17 8.94
CA SER A 94 5.90 15.25 7.66
C SER A 94 6.53 16.64 7.47
N GLU A 95 7.62 16.72 6.71
CA GLU A 95 8.33 17.99 6.47
C GLU A 95 7.42 19.05 5.82
N ASP A 96 6.48 18.61 4.99
CA ASP A 96 5.50 19.42 4.27
C ASP A 96 4.15 19.57 5.01
N PHE A 97 4.09 19.25 6.31
CA PHE A 97 2.87 19.26 7.11
C PHE A 97 2.03 20.54 6.94
N PRO A 98 2.58 21.78 7.05
CA PRO A 98 1.76 22.99 6.93
C PRO A 98 1.09 23.14 5.56
N ALA A 99 1.82 22.83 4.49
CA ALA A 99 1.31 22.95 3.12
C ALA A 99 0.21 21.92 2.86
N ARG A 100 0.44 20.66 3.26
CA ARG A 100 -0.52 19.57 3.08
C ARG A 100 -1.76 19.73 3.97
N PHE A 101 -1.57 20.20 5.20
CA PHE A 101 -2.67 20.49 6.11
C PHE A 101 -3.59 21.56 5.53
N ARG A 102 -3.02 22.63 4.97
CA ARG A 102 -3.78 23.69 4.31
C ARG A 102 -4.60 23.15 3.13
N ALA A 103 -3.96 22.40 2.23
CA ALA A 103 -4.64 21.79 1.08
C ALA A 103 -5.78 20.84 1.50
N PHE A 104 -5.57 20.05 2.55
CA PHE A 104 -6.59 19.17 3.11
C PHE A 104 -7.76 19.95 3.71
N VAL A 105 -7.49 21.00 4.50
CA VAL A 105 -8.50 21.83 5.16
C VAL A 105 -9.33 22.62 4.15
N ASP A 106 -8.68 23.18 3.12
CA ASP A 106 -9.35 23.97 2.07
C ASP A 106 -10.36 23.13 1.28
N GLU A 107 -10.14 21.82 1.18
CA GLU A 107 -11.02 20.87 0.50
C GLU A 107 -11.97 20.11 1.43
N LEU A 108 -11.84 20.27 2.76
CA LEU A 108 -12.55 19.47 3.74
C LEU A 108 -14.07 19.78 3.70
N PRO A 109 -14.94 18.78 3.50
CA PRO A 109 -16.38 19.01 3.40
C PRO A 109 -16.98 19.70 4.62
N ALA A 110 -17.90 20.64 4.40
CA ALA A 110 -18.50 21.43 5.47
C ALA A 110 -19.25 20.61 6.54
N ASP A 111 -19.59 19.34 6.28
CA ASP A 111 -20.24 18.44 7.23
C ASP A 111 -19.27 17.64 8.13
N TRP A 112 -17.95 17.83 7.99
CA TRP A 112 -16.96 17.07 8.76
C TRP A 112 -17.18 17.18 10.27
N GLY A 113 -17.14 16.04 10.96
CA GLY A 113 -17.15 16.00 12.42
C GLY A 113 -15.98 15.25 13.03
N LEU A 114 -15.32 14.39 12.26
CA LEU A 114 -14.06 13.74 12.61
C LEU A 114 -13.12 13.78 11.40
N ALA A 115 -11.89 14.23 11.57
CA ALA A 115 -10.89 14.22 10.51
C ALA A 115 -9.55 13.71 11.05
N TYR A 116 -9.03 12.60 10.53
CA TYR A 116 -7.74 12.07 10.96
C TYR A 116 -6.60 12.76 10.21
N LEU A 117 -5.55 13.17 10.92
CA LEU A 117 -4.32 13.69 10.33
C LEU A 117 -3.23 12.61 10.24
N GLY A 118 -3.34 11.62 11.13
CA GLY A 118 -2.51 10.43 11.19
C GLY A 118 -3.33 9.24 11.61
N GLY A 119 -3.09 8.08 11.00
CA GLY A 119 -3.85 6.89 11.26
C GLY A 119 -3.34 5.69 10.48
N GLN A 120 -4.11 4.61 10.51
CA GLN A 120 -3.92 3.42 9.70
C GLN A 120 -5.25 3.00 9.11
N HIS A 121 -5.36 2.92 7.78
CA HIS A 121 -6.55 2.36 7.15
C HIS A 121 -6.63 0.84 7.40
N LEU A 122 -7.75 0.36 7.94
CA LEU A 122 -8.01 -1.09 8.03
C LEU A 122 -9.00 -1.52 6.96
N TYR A 123 -8.88 -2.78 6.53
CA TYR A 123 -9.73 -3.41 5.51
C TYR A 123 -9.69 -2.72 4.14
N ALA A 124 -8.69 -1.87 3.88
CA ALA A 124 -8.63 -1.06 2.67
C ALA A 124 -8.43 -1.87 1.38
N GLY A 125 -7.89 -3.09 1.44
CA GLY A 125 -7.88 -4.00 0.29
C GLY A 125 -9.29 -4.42 -0.18
N LYS A 126 -10.27 -4.49 0.72
CA LYS A 126 -11.68 -4.79 0.39
C LYS A 126 -12.54 -3.54 0.25
N HIS A 127 -12.24 -2.53 1.05
CA HIS A 127 -12.99 -1.28 1.16
C HIS A 127 -12.01 -0.10 1.11
N PRO A 128 -11.44 0.20 -0.06
CA PRO A 128 -10.48 1.29 -0.20
C PRO A 128 -11.14 2.62 0.18
N PRO A 129 -10.39 3.57 0.78
CA PRO A 129 -10.90 4.92 1.02
C PRO A 129 -11.45 5.55 -0.27
N GLN A 130 -12.64 6.12 -0.21
CA GLN A 130 -13.28 6.74 -1.37
C GLN A 130 -12.78 8.17 -1.55
N LYS A 131 -12.26 8.50 -2.73
CA LYS A 131 -11.87 9.87 -3.08
C LYS A 131 -13.08 10.81 -3.03
N VAL A 132 -12.97 11.91 -2.28
CA VAL A 132 -13.98 12.99 -2.23
C VAL A 132 -13.49 14.17 -3.06
N SER A 133 -12.21 14.52 -2.92
CA SER A 133 -11.49 15.54 -3.67
C SER A 133 -10.02 15.13 -3.84
N GLU A 134 -9.14 16.02 -4.30
CA GLU A 134 -7.73 15.67 -4.51
C GLU A 134 -7.01 15.31 -3.19
N HIS A 135 -7.31 16.06 -2.13
CA HIS A 135 -6.68 15.92 -0.83
C HIS A 135 -7.57 15.25 0.21
N VAL A 136 -8.86 15.01 -0.07
CA VAL A 136 -9.82 14.46 0.91
C VAL A 136 -10.38 13.11 0.48
N TYR A 137 -10.33 12.17 1.41
CA TYR A 137 -10.84 10.82 1.25
C TYR A 137 -11.80 10.46 2.38
N ARG A 138 -12.77 9.60 2.08
CA ARG A 138 -13.71 9.01 3.04
C ARG A 138 -13.26 7.58 3.36
N PRO A 139 -12.81 7.30 4.59
CA PRO A 139 -12.34 5.97 4.96
C PRO A 139 -13.51 5.00 5.23
N TYR A 140 -13.24 3.70 5.09
CA TYR A 140 -14.11 2.64 5.63
C TYR A 140 -13.84 2.39 7.12
N ASN A 141 -12.57 2.35 7.52
CA ASN A 141 -12.12 2.18 8.90
C ASN A 141 -10.74 2.83 9.06
N VAL A 142 -10.53 3.52 10.19
CA VAL A 142 -9.23 4.07 10.58
C VAL A 142 -8.91 3.59 11.98
N ASN A 143 -7.68 3.11 12.17
CA ASN A 143 -7.08 2.80 13.47
C ASN A 143 -5.94 3.76 13.81
N ARG A 144 -5.46 3.67 15.05
CA ARG A 144 -4.60 4.65 15.75
C ARG A 144 -5.32 5.96 16.07
N THR A 145 -4.95 6.57 17.19
CA THR A 145 -5.52 7.83 17.71
C THR A 145 -4.48 8.93 17.88
N HIS A 146 -3.29 8.74 17.32
CA HIS A 146 -2.16 9.65 17.56
C HIS A 146 -2.37 11.06 17.00
N ALA A 147 -3.25 11.26 15.99
CA ALA A 147 -3.56 12.59 15.48
C ALA A 147 -4.93 12.67 14.77
N PHE A 148 -5.90 13.36 15.36
CA PHE A 148 -7.19 13.65 14.72
C PHE A 148 -7.87 14.94 15.24
N MET A 149 -8.80 15.46 14.45
CA MET A 149 -9.63 16.63 14.74
C MET A 149 -11.09 16.24 14.92
N VAL A 150 -11.79 16.96 15.79
CA VAL A 150 -13.23 16.80 16.04
C VAL A 150 -13.90 18.16 15.96
N ARG A 151 -15.09 18.21 15.37
CA ARG A 151 -15.90 19.44 15.30
C ARG A 151 -17.38 19.18 15.43
N GLY A 152 -18.06 20.12 16.07
CA GLY A 152 -19.50 20.19 16.19
C GLY A 152 -19.97 19.48 17.45
N ARG A 153 -20.77 20.19 18.25
CA ARG A 153 -21.28 19.69 19.53
C ARG A 153 -22.09 18.41 19.41
N GLU A 154 -22.92 18.29 18.38
CA GLU A 154 -23.71 17.06 18.16
C GLU A 154 -22.83 15.87 17.77
N ASN A 155 -21.75 16.11 17.01
CA ASN A 155 -20.76 15.08 16.69
C ASN A 155 -20.01 14.65 17.95
N MET A 156 -19.58 15.59 18.80
CA MET A 156 -18.95 15.27 20.09
C MET A 156 -19.87 14.45 21.00
N LYS A 157 -21.17 14.78 21.07
CA LYS A 157 -22.18 13.97 21.79
C LYS A 157 -22.34 12.57 21.20
N ALA A 158 -22.27 12.42 19.88
CA ALA A 158 -22.31 11.11 19.22
C ALA A 158 -21.05 10.28 19.52
N LEU A 159 -19.85 10.89 19.48
CA LEU A 159 -18.59 10.25 19.90
C LEU A 159 -18.67 9.81 21.37
N TYR A 160 -19.14 10.68 22.26
CA TYR A 160 -19.24 10.40 23.68
C TYR A 160 -20.17 9.20 23.95
N ARG A 161 -21.37 9.20 23.36
CA ARG A 161 -22.29 8.05 23.45
C ARG A 161 -21.66 6.77 22.94
N HIS A 162 -20.97 6.82 21.80
CA HIS A 162 -20.28 5.66 21.25
C HIS A 162 -19.17 5.14 22.17
N LEU A 163 -18.29 6.02 22.65
CA LEU A 163 -17.17 5.67 23.52
C LEU A 163 -17.62 5.12 24.88
N THR A 164 -18.73 5.62 25.42
CA THR A 164 -19.30 5.16 26.69
C THR A 164 -20.19 3.92 26.58
N TRP A 165 -20.55 3.50 25.36
CA TRP A 165 -21.34 2.28 25.16
C TRP A 165 -20.53 1.04 25.56
N ASN A 166 -21.13 0.15 26.35
CA ASN A 166 -20.50 -1.08 26.83
C ASN A 166 -20.51 -2.23 25.81
N ASP A 167 -20.27 -1.96 24.51
CA ASP A 167 -20.24 -2.96 23.43
C ASP A 167 -18.81 -3.26 22.94
N TRP A 168 -17.83 -3.12 23.84
CA TRP A 168 -16.42 -3.40 23.57
C TRP A 168 -16.19 -4.88 23.26
N HIS A 169 -15.51 -5.17 22.15
CA HIS A 169 -15.09 -6.55 21.88
C HIS A 169 -13.77 -6.87 22.60
N HIS A 170 -13.47 -8.17 22.71
CA HIS A 170 -12.27 -8.65 23.38
C HIS A 170 -10.99 -8.04 22.78
N LYS A 171 -10.12 -7.49 23.63
CA LYS A 171 -8.85 -6.80 23.29
C LYS A 171 -8.99 -5.55 22.40
N HIS A 172 -10.19 -4.98 22.25
CA HIS A 172 -10.34 -3.70 21.57
C HIS A 172 -9.71 -2.56 22.36
N HIS A 173 -8.96 -1.72 21.66
CA HIS A 173 -8.51 -0.42 22.13
C HIS A 173 -9.48 0.67 21.62
N ILE A 174 -9.28 1.93 22.03
CA ILE A 174 -10.13 3.05 21.59
C ILE A 174 -10.22 3.17 20.05
N ASP A 175 -9.10 2.99 19.35
CA ASP A 175 -9.04 3.04 17.90
C ASP A 175 -9.87 1.95 17.21
N HIS A 176 -9.91 0.74 17.76
CA HIS A 176 -10.78 -0.33 17.27
C HIS A 176 -12.26 0.03 17.44
N HIS A 177 -12.59 0.67 18.56
CA HIS A 177 -13.94 1.12 18.86
C HIS A 177 -14.37 2.23 17.90
N LEU A 178 -13.54 3.24 17.70
CA LEU A 178 -13.76 4.30 16.71
C LEU A 178 -13.83 3.73 15.29
N GLY A 179 -12.99 2.75 14.94
CA GLY A 179 -13.04 2.05 13.66
C GLY A 179 -14.43 1.46 13.37
N ARG A 180 -15.06 0.79 14.35
CA ARG A 180 -16.45 0.28 14.21
C ARG A 180 -17.47 1.41 14.02
N PHE A 181 -17.26 2.55 14.67
CA PHE A 181 -18.12 3.71 14.50
C PHE A 181 -18.10 4.24 13.07
N ILE A 182 -16.90 4.34 12.48
CA ILE A 182 -16.69 4.76 11.09
C ILE A 182 -17.36 3.77 10.13
N GLN A 183 -17.16 2.46 10.35
CA GLN A 183 -17.75 1.39 9.52
C GLN A 183 -19.27 1.45 9.45
N ARG A 184 -19.94 1.60 10.61
CA ARG A 184 -21.42 1.66 10.66
C ARG A 184 -21.98 2.78 9.81
N ARG A 185 -21.32 3.95 9.78
CA ARG A 185 -21.73 5.05 8.89
C ARG A 185 -21.52 4.70 7.43
N TYR A 186 -20.35 4.17 7.08
CA TYR A 186 -20.05 3.80 5.70
C TYR A 186 -21.06 2.79 5.16
N GLU A 187 -21.37 1.76 5.94
CA GLU A 187 -22.35 0.74 5.57
C GLU A 187 -23.76 1.30 5.41
N ALA A 188 -24.17 2.22 6.29
CA ALA A 188 -25.46 2.90 6.16
C ALA A 188 -25.56 3.72 4.86
N LEU A 189 -24.49 4.44 4.48
CA LEU A 189 -24.40 5.20 3.24
C LEU A 189 -24.49 4.30 2.01
N VAL A 190 -23.74 3.20 1.96
CA VAL A 190 -23.73 2.28 0.82
C VAL A 190 -25.05 1.53 0.68
N GLN A 191 -25.71 1.19 1.78
CA GLN A 191 -26.99 0.47 1.78
C GLN A 191 -28.20 1.39 1.53
N GLY A 192 -28.00 2.69 1.28
CA GLY A 192 -29.09 3.66 1.10
C GLY A 192 -29.99 3.78 2.33
N LYS A 193 -29.50 3.38 3.50
CA LYS A 193 -30.26 3.45 4.75
C LYS A 193 -30.21 4.87 5.29
N ASN A 194 -31.29 5.28 5.94
CA ASN A 194 -31.31 6.56 6.66
C ASN A 194 -30.16 6.57 7.66
N ILE A 195 -29.26 7.54 7.47
CA ILE A 195 -28.16 7.81 8.36
C ILE A 195 -28.75 8.23 9.70
N GLN A 196 -28.65 7.37 10.72
CA GLN A 196 -29.19 7.67 12.05
C GLN A 196 -28.52 8.91 12.66
N LYS A 197 -29.20 9.55 13.63
CA LYS A 197 -28.70 10.68 14.45
C LYS A 197 -27.40 10.41 15.23
N GLU A 198 -26.81 9.23 15.11
CA GLU A 198 -25.61 8.79 15.82
C GLU A 198 -24.42 8.52 14.88
N SER A 199 -24.35 9.19 13.74
CA SER A 199 -23.22 9.06 12.82
C SER A 199 -22.54 10.40 12.57
N ILE A 200 -21.24 10.36 12.28
CA ILE A 200 -20.40 11.54 12.08
C ILE A 200 -19.69 11.41 10.74
N ALA A 201 -19.67 12.47 9.93
CA ALA A 201 -18.87 12.47 8.72
C ALA A 201 -17.38 12.42 9.07
N VAL A 202 -16.71 11.39 8.54
CA VAL A 202 -15.30 11.11 8.80
C VAL A 202 -14.50 11.24 7.52
N TYR A 203 -13.39 11.96 7.60
CA TYR A 203 -12.50 12.21 6.48
C TYR A 203 -11.03 12.01 6.85
N THR A 204 -10.21 11.73 5.86
CA THR A 204 -8.75 11.57 5.97
C THR A 204 -8.06 12.26 4.80
N PRO A 205 -6.80 12.70 4.95
CA PRO A 205 -6.03 13.21 3.83
C PRO A 205 -5.72 12.10 2.82
N ASP A 206 -5.31 12.52 1.63
CA ASP A 206 -4.79 11.63 0.59
C ASP A 206 -3.57 10.82 1.06
N ARG A 207 -2.71 11.44 1.88
CA ARG A 207 -1.62 10.78 2.63
C ARG A 207 -1.55 11.26 4.06
N TRP A 208 -1.10 10.42 4.98
CA TRP A 208 -0.96 10.83 6.37
C TRP A 208 0.03 12.00 6.50
N MET A 209 -0.30 12.96 7.33
CA MET A 209 0.55 14.12 7.64
C MET A 209 1.20 13.95 9.02
N ALA A 210 0.63 13.08 9.85
CA ALA A 210 1.20 12.66 11.13
C ALA A 210 1.45 11.13 11.15
N GLY A 211 2.70 10.73 11.28
CA GLY A 211 3.14 9.36 11.53
C GLY A 211 3.28 9.06 13.02
N GLN A 212 3.74 7.85 13.35
CA GLN A 212 4.12 7.47 14.71
C GLN A 212 5.64 7.49 14.87
N LEU A 213 6.15 8.29 15.81
CA LEU A 213 7.56 8.41 16.14
C LEU A 213 8.18 7.06 16.56
N PRO A 214 9.50 6.86 16.35
CA PRO A 214 10.23 5.65 16.72
C PRO A 214 10.46 5.50 18.24
N THR A 215 9.43 5.76 19.04
CA THR A 215 9.46 5.64 20.50
C THR A 215 8.85 4.30 20.94
N LYS A 216 9.33 3.74 22.06
CA LYS A 216 8.76 2.51 22.62
C LYS A 216 7.33 2.79 23.05
N SER A 217 6.35 2.16 22.38
CA SER A 217 4.94 2.34 22.69
C SER A 217 4.65 1.91 24.15
N ASN A 218 4.03 2.80 24.94
CA ASN A 218 3.55 2.48 26.30
C ASN A 218 2.34 1.54 26.32
N ILE A 219 1.73 1.23 25.17
CA ILE A 219 0.58 0.33 25.02
C ILE A 219 1.03 -1.10 24.63
N CYS A 220 1.72 -1.25 23.49
CA CYS A 220 2.10 -2.57 22.94
C CYS A 220 3.61 -2.87 22.91
N GLY A 221 4.49 -1.99 23.42
CA GLY A 221 5.92 -2.24 23.57
C GLY A 221 6.77 -2.29 22.29
N ARG A 222 6.19 -2.11 21.09
CA ARG A 222 6.92 -2.10 19.80
C ARG A 222 7.83 -0.88 19.66
N LYS A 223 8.95 -1.03 18.94
CA LYS A 223 9.92 0.02 18.61
C LYS A 223 10.12 0.07 17.10
N TRP A 224 10.12 1.26 16.51
CA TRP A 224 10.46 1.52 15.10
C TRP A 224 11.83 2.19 15.02
N ASN A 225 12.49 2.12 13.85
CA ASN A 225 13.78 2.77 13.62
C ASN A 225 13.64 4.20 13.07
N GLN A 226 12.49 4.52 12.48
CA GLN A 226 12.14 5.82 11.89
C GLN A 226 10.65 6.12 12.13
N THR A 227 10.22 7.37 11.92
CA THR A 227 8.82 7.76 12.00
C THR A 227 7.99 6.96 11.00
N ARG A 228 7.02 6.21 11.50
CA ARG A 228 6.20 5.32 10.69
C ARG A 228 4.97 6.04 10.17
N PHE A 229 4.90 6.23 8.86
CA PHE A 229 3.66 6.52 8.15
C PHE A 229 3.06 5.19 7.67
N PHE A 230 1.76 4.99 7.87
CA PHE A 230 1.06 3.82 7.34
C PHE A 230 0.63 4.07 5.89
N ASN A 231 0.15 3.04 5.20
CA ASN A 231 -0.29 3.15 3.81
C ASN A 231 -1.35 4.25 3.68
N ASP A 232 -1.10 5.17 2.76
CA ASP A 232 -1.90 6.36 2.52
C ASP A 232 -3.23 6.04 1.82
N ALA A 233 -4.15 6.99 1.70
CA ALA A 233 -5.47 6.72 1.12
C ALA A 233 -5.42 6.40 -0.38
N ARG A 234 -4.41 6.86 -1.12
CA ARG A 234 -4.18 6.53 -2.54
C ARG A 234 -3.70 5.08 -2.71
N ASN A 235 -3.02 4.58 -1.68
CA ASN A 235 -2.22 3.36 -1.66
C ASN A 235 -2.70 2.30 -0.64
N ALA A 236 -3.79 2.58 0.08
CA ALA A 236 -4.26 1.78 1.22
C ALA A 236 -4.66 0.35 0.83
N ASP A 237 -4.92 0.11 -0.46
CA ASP A 237 -5.31 -1.18 -1.01
C ASP A 237 -4.13 -2.13 -1.26
N HIS A 238 -2.86 -1.69 -1.16
CA HIS A 238 -1.69 -2.55 -1.34
C HIS A 238 -0.84 -2.68 -0.07
N SER A 239 -0.16 -3.82 0.10
CA SER A 239 0.91 -3.99 1.10
C SER A 239 2.21 -3.35 0.60
N ASP A 240 3.12 -2.93 1.50
CA ASP A 240 4.46 -2.41 1.12
C ASP A 240 5.40 -3.50 0.56
N ALA A 241 4.95 -4.77 0.55
CA ALA A 241 5.74 -5.88 0.00
C ALA A 241 6.08 -5.61 -1.47
N PRO A 242 7.27 -5.98 -1.96
CA PRO A 242 7.62 -5.77 -3.35
C PRO A 242 6.75 -6.63 -4.28
N PHE A 243 6.51 -6.12 -5.49
CA PHE A 243 6.03 -6.89 -6.63
C PHE A 243 7.11 -6.87 -7.72
N PHE A 244 7.50 -8.05 -8.18
CA PHE A 244 8.55 -8.22 -9.19
C PHE A 244 7.95 -8.45 -10.58
N GLY A 245 8.07 -7.44 -11.46
CA GLY A 245 7.68 -7.53 -12.86
C GLY A 245 8.83 -8.02 -13.73
N VAL A 246 8.67 -9.19 -14.37
CA VAL A 246 9.65 -9.72 -15.33
C VAL A 246 9.35 -9.13 -16.71
N LEU A 247 10.23 -8.24 -17.18
CA LEU A 247 10.07 -7.50 -18.42
C LEU A 247 11.05 -7.98 -19.48
N GLY A 248 10.52 -8.42 -20.61
CA GLY A 248 11.28 -8.64 -21.83
C GLY A 248 10.34 -9.02 -22.99
N PRO A 249 10.78 -8.78 -24.24
CA PRO A 249 10.00 -9.15 -25.42
C PRO A 249 9.70 -10.65 -25.47
N HIS A 250 8.81 -11.05 -26.38
CA HIS A 250 8.55 -12.47 -26.61
C HIS A 250 9.86 -13.18 -26.98
N ARG A 251 10.03 -14.44 -26.56
CA ARG A 251 11.22 -15.26 -26.91
C ARG A 251 12.56 -14.66 -26.44
N ALA A 252 12.57 -13.75 -25.45
CA ALA A 252 13.78 -13.18 -24.88
C ALA A 252 14.37 -13.97 -23.68
N GLY A 253 13.77 -15.11 -23.32
CA GLY A 253 14.19 -15.88 -22.13
C GLY A 253 13.40 -15.55 -20.86
N THR A 254 12.43 -14.63 -20.95
CA THR A 254 11.56 -14.22 -19.84
C THR A 254 10.79 -15.37 -19.18
N SER A 255 10.43 -16.42 -19.92
CA SER A 255 9.78 -17.61 -19.35
C SER A 255 10.71 -18.46 -18.50
N CYS A 256 11.98 -18.61 -18.91
CA CYS A 256 13.00 -19.29 -18.11
C CYS A 256 13.22 -18.55 -16.78
N VAL A 257 13.38 -17.21 -16.84
CA VAL A 257 13.52 -16.38 -15.63
C VAL A 257 12.29 -16.47 -14.72
N ALA A 258 11.08 -16.44 -15.28
CA ALA A 258 9.86 -16.59 -14.49
C ALA A 258 9.77 -17.94 -13.77
N MET A 259 10.23 -19.02 -14.42
CA MET A 259 10.28 -20.36 -13.81
C MET A 259 11.39 -20.49 -12.78
N VAL A 260 12.57 -19.88 -13.00
CA VAL A 260 13.62 -19.74 -11.99
C VAL A 260 13.05 -19.08 -10.74
N MET A 261 12.37 -17.95 -10.87
CA MET A 261 11.72 -17.28 -9.74
C MET A 261 10.69 -18.17 -9.05
N HIS A 262 9.89 -18.93 -9.81
CA HIS A 262 8.93 -19.87 -9.26
C HIS A 262 9.62 -20.98 -8.44
N HIS A 263 10.71 -21.55 -8.95
CA HIS A 263 11.52 -22.56 -8.24
C HIS A 263 12.18 -22.01 -6.97
N LEU A 264 12.52 -20.73 -6.94
CA LEU A 264 13.00 -20.01 -5.76
C LEU A 264 11.88 -19.66 -4.76
N GLY A 265 10.64 -20.08 -5.01
CA GLY A 265 9.51 -19.86 -4.11
C GLY A 265 8.75 -18.55 -4.32
N VAL A 266 9.05 -17.76 -5.37
CA VAL A 266 8.27 -16.55 -5.70
C VAL A 266 6.87 -16.93 -6.17
N HIS A 267 5.85 -16.23 -5.66
CA HIS A 267 4.47 -16.46 -6.07
C HIS A 267 4.19 -15.84 -7.45
N MET A 268 4.40 -16.63 -8.50
CA MET A 268 4.17 -16.23 -9.90
C MET A 268 2.70 -16.36 -10.35
N GLY A 269 1.84 -17.00 -9.54
CA GLY A 269 0.41 -17.21 -9.81
C GLY A 269 -0.07 -18.65 -9.58
N ASN A 270 -1.38 -18.82 -9.32
CA ASN A 270 -1.96 -20.11 -8.91
C ASN A 270 -2.09 -21.14 -10.06
N GLN A 271 -2.05 -20.68 -11.30
CA GLN A 271 -2.07 -21.50 -12.51
C GLN A 271 -1.08 -20.90 -13.50
N LEU A 272 0.05 -21.57 -13.69
CA LEU A 272 1.09 -21.17 -14.63
C LEU A 272 0.81 -21.83 -15.99
N GLY A 273 0.48 -21.02 -16.99
CA GLY A 273 0.34 -21.42 -18.38
C GLY A 273 1.56 -21.04 -19.22
N GLY A 274 1.56 -21.41 -20.50
CA GLY A 274 2.54 -20.99 -21.48
C GLY A 274 2.71 -21.99 -22.63
N TYR A 275 3.59 -21.67 -23.57
CA TYR A 275 3.83 -22.49 -24.78
C TYR A 275 4.60 -23.80 -24.51
N GLU A 276 5.36 -23.87 -23.42
CA GLU A 276 6.16 -25.05 -23.06
C GLU A 276 5.36 -26.02 -22.18
N ALA A 277 5.61 -27.32 -22.35
CA ALA A 277 4.89 -28.39 -21.66
C ALA A 277 5.02 -28.35 -20.11
N THR A 278 5.95 -27.57 -19.59
CA THR A 278 6.18 -27.32 -18.15
C THR A 278 5.52 -26.04 -17.63
N GLY A 279 4.78 -25.31 -18.47
CA GLY A 279 4.24 -23.98 -18.16
C GLY A 279 5.30 -22.89 -18.38
N GLY A 280 4.95 -21.82 -19.09
CA GLY A 280 5.87 -20.73 -19.43
C GLY A 280 6.03 -19.66 -18.34
N GLY A 281 5.68 -20.01 -17.09
CA GLY A 281 5.72 -19.11 -15.94
C GLY A 281 4.69 -17.96 -15.98
N GLU A 282 3.66 -18.05 -16.82
CA GLU A 282 2.66 -17.00 -17.00
C GLU A 282 1.40 -17.31 -16.21
N ALA A 283 1.03 -16.44 -15.26
CA ALA A 283 -0.27 -16.55 -14.61
C ALA A 283 -1.40 -16.40 -15.63
N VAL A 284 -2.30 -17.38 -15.73
CA VAL A 284 -3.43 -17.37 -16.68
C VAL A 284 -4.23 -16.08 -16.59
N GLY A 285 -4.51 -15.60 -15.38
CA GLY A 285 -5.24 -14.35 -15.16
C GLY A 285 -4.51 -13.10 -15.65
N LEU A 286 -3.17 -13.07 -15.55
CA LEU A 286 -2.36 -11.95 -16.06
C LEU A 286 -2.31 -11.94 -17.58
N ALA A 287 -2.12 -13.12 -18.18
CA ALA A 287 -2.12 -13.28 -19.63
C ALA A 287 -3.46 -12.85 -20.23
N GLN A 288 -4.58 -13.29 -19.66
CA GLN A 288 -5.92 -12.88 -20.09
C GLN A 288 -6.16 -11.37 -19.97
N LEU A 289 -5.71 -10.76 -18.87
CA LEU A 289 -5.80 -9.31 -18.67
C LEU A 289 -4.99 -8.58 -19.75
N CYS A 290 -3.74 -9.00 -19.98
CA CYS A 290 -2.86 -8.37 -20.96
C CYS A 290 -3.40 -8.51 -22.38
N GLU A 291 -3.84 -9.70 -22.79
CA GLU A 291 -4.39 -9.95 -24.14
C GLU A 291 -5.74 -9.25 -24.37
N LYS A 292 -6.53 -9.04 -23.30
CA LYS A 292 -7.75 -8.23 -23.39
C LYS A 292 -7.42 -6.75 -23.57
N ALA A 293 -6.36 -6.27 -22.92
CA ALA A 293 -5.94 -4.87 -23.01
C ALA A 293 -5.22 -4.56 -24.32
N MET A 294 -4.34 -5.44 -24.77
CA MET A 294 -3.58 -5.35 -26.01
C MET A 294 -3.47 -6.75 -26.58
N ARG A 295 -4.19 -7.03 -27.67
CA ARG A 295 -4.21 -8.37 -28.25
C ARG A 295 -2.96 -8.59 -29.09
N PHE A 296 -2.28 -9.72 -28.96
CA PHE A 296 -1.18 -10.06 -29.86
C PHE A 296 -1.65 -10.04 -31.34
N PRO A 297 -0.90 -9.42 -32.29
CA PRO A 297 0.41 -8.76 -32.16
C PRO A 297 0.34 -7.21 -32.11
N ALA A 298 -0.71 -6.62 -31.54
CA ALA A 298 -0.86 -5.17 -31.44
C ALA A 298 0.22 -4.53 -30.55
N THR A 299 0.57 -3.27 -30.83
CA THR A 299 1.54 -2.48 -30.07
C THR A 299 0.90 -1.54 -29.05
N ASP A 300 -0.40 -1.29 -29.21
CA ASP A 300 -1.13 -0.32 -28.40
C ASP A 300 -2.37 -0.94 -27.75
N PRO A 301 -2.64 -0.56 -26.49
CA PRO A 301 -3.82 -1.03 -25.80
C PRO A 301 -5.11 -0.44 -26.40
N VAL A 302 -6.19 -1.22 -26.36
CA VAL A 302 -7.54 -0.82 -26.81
C VAL A 302 -8.41 -0.28 -25.68
N ILE A 303 -7.92 -0.36 -24.44
CA ILE A 303 -8.59 0.17 -23.23
C ILE A 303 -7.89 1.43 -22.74
N SER A 304 -8.59 2.25 -21.94
CA SER A 304 -7.99 3.48 -21.42
C SER A 304 -6.91 3.22 -20.37
N ASP A 305 -5.97 4.15 -20.23
CA ASP A 305 -4.88 4.05 -19.23
C ASP A 305 -5.42 3.87 -17.81
N GLN A 306 -6.46 4.62 -17.43
CA GLN A 306 -7.09 4.47 -16.11
C GLN A 306 -7.67 3.07 -15.88
N GLN A 307 -8.33 2.49 -16.90
CA GLN A 307 -8.88 1.14 -16.81
C GLN A 307 -7.79 0.09 -16.71
N LEU A 308 -6.69 0.25 -17.46
CA LEU A 308 -5.55 -0.66 -17.43
C LEU A 308 -4.83 -0.61 -16.07
N ILE A 309 -4.56 0.60 -15.55
CA ILE A 309 -3.97 0.82 -14.22
C ILE A 309 -4.81 0.12 -13.16
N GLN A 310 -6.13 0.32 -13.17
CA GLN A 310 -7.03 -0.28 -12.17
C GLN A 310 -7.04 -1.81 -12.24
N GLN A 311 -7.07 -2.38 -13.44
CA GLN A 311 -7.06 -3.83 -13.63
C GLN A 311 -5.74 -4.46 -13.19
N LEU A 312 -4.60 -3.87 -13.59
CA LEU A 312 -3.27 -4.32 -13.17
C LEU A 312 -3.11 -4.20 -11.65
N LYS A 313 -3.53 -3.08 -11.06
CA LYS A 313 -3.49 -2.86 -9.60
C LYS A 313 -4.27 -3.95 -8.87
N SER A 314 -5.52 -4.20 -9.29
CA SER A 314 -6.36 -5.22 -8.66
C SER A 314 -5.74 -6.62 -8.74
N TRP A 315 -5.17 -6.97 -9.89
CA TRP A 315 -4.48 -8.25 -10.07
C TRP A 315 -3.26 -8.37 -9.14
N VAL A 316 -2.38 -7.36 -9.14
CA VAL A 316 -1.15 -7.36 -8.33
C VAL A 316 -1.45 -7.36 -6.84
N VAL A 317 -2.41 -6.55 -6.36
CA VAL A 317 -2.82 -6.54 -4.94
C VAL A 317 -3.25 -7.93 -4.48
N THR A 318 -4.05 -8.62 -5.29
CA THR A 318 -4.47 -10.00 -4.99
C THR A 318 -3.26 -10.93 -4.92
N ARG A 319 -2.30 -10.82 -5.84
CA ARG A 319 -1.06 -11.62 -5.82
C ARG A 319 -0.22 -11.35 -4.57
N LYS A 320 -0.02 -10.09 -4.21
CA LYS A 320 0.74 -9.68 -3.02
C LYS A 320 0.09 -10.22 -1.75
N SER A 321 -1.24 -10.22 -1.67
CA SER A 321 -1.96 -10.79 -0.53
C SER A 321 -1.75 -12.30 -0.39
N GLU A 322 -1.71 -13.03 -1.50
CA GLU A 322 -1.46 -14.48 -1.50
C GLU A 322 0.00 -14.80 -1.15
N ALA A 323 0.95 -14.11 -1.79
CA ALA A 323 2.36 -14.24 -1.48
C ALA A 323 2.65 -13.99 0.01
N ASN A 324 2.07 -12.92 0.57
CA ASN A 324 2.20 -12.61 1.99
C ASN A 324 1.64 -13.69 2.92
N ARG A 325 0.53 -14.35 2.54
CA ARG A 325 -0.04 -15.48 3.31
C ARG A 325 0.96 -16.64 3.34
N ASP A 326 1.62 -16.86 2.22
CA ASP A 326 2.54 -17.97 2.01
C ASP A 326 4.00 -17.58 2.38
N LYS A 327 4.18 -16.41 3.01
CA LYS A 327 5.46 -15.83 3.47
C LYS A 327 6.53 -15.68 2.37
N THR A 328 6.09 -15.35 1.16
CA THR A 328 6.94 -15.11 0.00
C THR A 328 6.63 -13.75 -0.64
N VAL A 329 7.34 -13.43 -1.72
CA VAL A 329 7.13 -12.24 -2.54
C VAL A 329 6.29 -12.56 -3.78
N ALA A 330 5.63 -11.54 -4.33
CA ALA A 330 4.79 -11.69 -5.52
C ALA A 330 5.56 -11.33 -6.79
N GLY A 331 5.38 -12.12 -7.85
CA GLY A 331 5.94 -11.84 -9.16
C GLY A 331 4.90 -11.97 -10.27
N GLY A 332 5.23 -11.42 -11.44
CA GLY A 332 4.40 -11.57 -12.62
C GLY A 332 5.21 -11.41 -13.89
N LYS A 333 4.91 -12.25 -14.88
CA LYS A 333 5.54 -12.22 -16.18
C LYS A 333 4.48 -12.27 -17.26
N TYR A 334 4.53 -11.29 -18.17
CA TYR A 334 3.90 -11.36 -19.46
C TYR A 334 4.58 -10.37 -20.42
N PRO A 335 4.87 -10.71 -21.69
CA PRO A 335 5.64 -9.82 -22.57
C PRO A 335 5.04 -8.41 -22.73
N HIS A 336 3.71 -8.29 -22.71
CA HIS A 336 3.02 -7.00 -22.80
C HIS A 336 3.26 -6.09 -21.59
N LEU A 337 3.74 -6.63 -20.45
CA LEU A 337 4.14 -5.79 -19.33
C LEU A 337 5.24 -4.80 -19.71
N CYS A 338 6.03 -5.06 -20.77
CA CYS A 338 6.97 -4.06 -21.29
C CYS A 338 6.25 -2.79 -21.76
N ARG A 339 5.09 -2.93 -22.41
CA ARG A 339 4.24 -1.80 -22.83
C ARG A 339 3.51 -1.14 -21.65
N PHE A 340 3.27 -1.90 -20.58
CA PHE A 340 2.48 -1.49 -19.42
C PHE A 340 3.31 -1.12 -18.19
N ALA A 341 4.63 -0.92 -18.34
CA ALA A 341 5.52 -0.62 -17.23
C ALA A 341 5.14 0.69 -16.52
N GLU A 342 4.79 1.73 -17.29
CA GLU A 342 4.26 3.00 -16.77
C GLU A 342 2.95 2.82 -15.98
N HIS A 343 2.04 1.98 -16.48
CA HIS A 343 0.77 1.68 -15.81
C HIS A 343 1.00 0.89 -14.51
N LEU A 344 1.95 -0.05 -14.50
CA LEU A 344 2.37 -0.77 -13.30
C LEU A 344 2.99 0.18 -12.27
N HIS A 345 3.87 1.10 -12.70
CA HIS A 345 4.49 2.06 -11.81
C HIS A 345 3.44 3.00 -11.18
N THR A 346 2.54 3.54 -12.00
CA THR A 346 1.42 4.34 -11.53
C THR A 346 0.51 3.57 -10.56
N ALA A 347 0.33 2.26 -10.79
CA ALA A 347 -0.51 1.41 -9.95
C ALA A 347 0.13 1.06 -8.59
N LEU A 348 1.46 0.93 -8.53
CA LEU A 348 2.17 0.28 -7.42
C LEU A 348 3.16 1.19 -6.69
N GLY A 349 3.52 2.33 -7.28
CA GLY A 349 4.55 3.26 -6.79
C GLY A 349 5.83 2.53 -6.37
N ASP A 350 6.31 2.86 -5.18
CA ASP A 350 7.56 2.36 -4.59
C ASP A 350 7.60 0.85 -4.36
N SER A 351 6.49 0.13 -4.54
CA SER A 351 6.45 -1.33 -4.39
C SER A 351 6.82 -2.10 -5.67
N LEU A 352 6.97 -1.43 -6.81
CA LEU A 352 7.40 -2.06 -8.05
C LEU A 352 8.91 -2.33 -8.07
N ARG A 353 9.29 -3.53 -8.49
CA ARG A 353 10.67 -3.94 -8.78
C ARG A 353 10.70 -4.58 -10.16
N ILE A 354 11.71 -4.30 -10.95
CA ILE A 354 11.81 -4.80 -12.32
C ILE A 354 12.93 -5.82 -12.46
N ILE A 355 12.64 -6.92 -13.15
CA ILE A 355 13.65 -7.86 -13.63
C ILE A 355 13.64 -7.74 -15.17
N ALA A 356 14.64 -7.06 -15.71
CA ALA A 356 14.76 -6.78 -17.13
C ALA A 356 15.60 -7.86 -17.81
N VAL A 357 14.98 -8.64 -18.71
CA VAL A 357 15.65 -9.76 -19.39
C VAL A 357 16.11 -9.34 -20.78
N ASN A 358 17.42 -9.37 -21.00
CA ASN A 358 18.06 -8.95 -22.23
C ASN A 358 18.48 -10.14 -23.09
N ARG A 359 18.20 -10.03 -24.38
CA ARG A 359 18.62 -10.93 -25.45
C ARG A 359 18.71 -10.12 -26.73
N ASP A 360 19.62 -10.50 -27.62
CA ASP A 360 19.68 -9.93 -28.97
C ASP A 360 18.29 -9.89 -29.62
N ILE A 361 17.82 -8.68 -29.93
CA ILE A 361 16.48 -8.43 -30.45
C ILE A 361 16.26 -9.11 -31.79
N GLU A 362 17.29 -9.19 -32.63
CA GLU A 362 17.23 -9.83 -33.93
C GLU A 362 17.03 -11.34 -33.78
N ALA A 363 17.71 -11.97 -32.81
CA ALA A 363 17.48 -13.37 -32.48
C ALA A 363 16.07 -13.62 -31.92
N SER A 364 15.55 -12.72 -31.09
CA SER A 364 14.19 -12.80 -30.54
C SER A 364 13.11 -12.63 -31.61
N ILE A 365 13.30 -11.72 -32.57
CA ILE A 365 12.39 -11.52 -33.72
C ILE A 365 12.38 -12.77 -34.59
N ARG A 366 13.54 -13.29 -35.01
CA ARG A 366 13.62 -14.52 -35.82
C ARG A 366 12.94 -15.70 -35.12
N SER A 367 13.17 -15.87 -33.82
CA SER A 367 12.54 -16.94 -33.04
C SER A 367 11.00 -16.80 -32.98
N LEU A 368 10.49 -15.58 -32.89
CA LEU A 368 9.05 -15.30 -32.89
C LEU A 368 8.42 -15.59 -34.26
N GLN A 369 9.06 -15.13 -35.33
CA GLN A 369 8.64 -15.37 -36.71
C GLN A 369 8.61 -16.87 -37.04
N ASP A 370 9.66 -17.62 -36.66
CA ASP A 370 9.71 -19.08 -36.83
C ASP A 370 8.56 -19.78 -36.09
N ARG A 371 8.25 -19.34 -34.87
CA ARG A 371 7.10 -19.85 -34.12
C ARG A 371 5.79 -19.54 -34.84
N SER A 372 5.60 -18.29 -35.28
CA SER A 372 4.37 -17.86 -35.95
C SER A 372 4.12 -18.64 -37.23
N ARG A 373 5.16 -18.86 -38.06
CA ARG A 373 5.07 -19.65 -39.30
C ARG A 373 4.66 -21.11 -39.03
N LYS A 374 5.25 -21.74 -38.01
CA LYS A 374 4.93 -23.13 -37.61
C LYS A 374 3.49 -23.30 -37.12
N HIS A 375 2.85 -22.23 -36.67
CA HIS A 375 1.53 -22.23 -36.05
C HIS A 375 0.55 -21.32 -36.80
N ALA A 376 0.67 -21.24 -38.12
CA ALA A 376 -0.20 -20.40 -38.96
C ALA A 376 -1.69 -20.66 -38.67
N GLY A 377 -2.46 -19.58 -38.47
CA GLY A 377 -3.89 -19.64 -38.13
C GLY A 377 -4.18 -19.72 -36.62
N GLN A 378 -3.18 -19.85 -35.76
CA GLN A 378 -3.35 -19.74 -34.31
C GLN A 378 -3.39 -18.29 -33.84
N TRP A 379 -4.05 -18.04 -32.71
CA TRP A 379 -4.19 -16.68 -32.15
C TRP A 379 -2.85 -16.03 -31.76
N PHE A 380 -1.81 -16.83 -31.55
CA PHE A 380 -0.44 -16.41 -31.23
C PHE A 380 0.50 -16.43 -32.45
N ALA A 381 -0.04 -16.48 -33.67
CA ALA A 381 0.72 -16.36 -34.91
C ALA A 381 0.47 -14.99 -35.56
N ALA A 382 1.53 -14.42 -36.13
CA ALA A 382 1.50 -13.15 -36.86
C ALA A 382 2.46 -13.20 -38.05
N ASP A 383 2.28 -12.29 -39.01
CA ASP A 383 3.22 -12.11 -40.10
C ASP A 383 4.56 -11.52 -39.61
N ASP A 384 5.59 -11.63 -40.44
CA ASP A 384 6.96 -11.27 -40.09
C ASP A 384 7.12 -9.79 -39.72
N GLU A 385 6.40 -8.89 -40.41
CA GLU A 385 6.42 -7.45 -40.18
C GLU A 385 5.76 -7.10 -38.85
N SER A 386 4.60 -7.70 -38.56
CA SER A 386 3.91 -7.56 -37.28
C SER A 386 4.74 -8.10 -36.10
N CYS A 387 5.45 -9.22 -36.29
CA CYS A 387 6.37 -9.75 -35.28
C CYS A 387 7.54 -8.79 -35.00
N ASP A 388 8.16 -8.22 -36.03
CA ASP A 388 9.25 -7.25 -35.87
C ASP A 388 8.77 -6.00 -35.12
N ARG A 389 7.68 -5.38 -35.62
CA ARG A 389 7.09 -4.16 -35.04
C ARG A 389 6.73 -4.34 -33.57
N LEU A 390 6.08 -5.46 -33.21
CA LEU A 390 5.72 -5.75 -31.83
C LEU A 390 6.97 -5.86 -30.94
N GLN A 391 7.96 -6.65 -31.35
CA GLN A 391 9.14 -6.91 -30.53
C GLN A 391 9.95 -5.64 -30.27
N ARG A 392 10.13 -4.80 -31.30
CA ARG A 392 10.82 -3.51 -31.16
C ARG A 392 10.04 -2.54 -30.28
N SER A 393 8.72 -2.46 -30.45
CA SER A 393 7.86 -1.65 -29.58
C SER A 393 7.94 -2.07 -28.11
N LEU A 394 7.86 -3.37 -27.81
CA LEU A 394 8.01 -3.87 -26.44
C LEU A 394 9.38 -3.51 -25.85
N LEU A 395 10.45 -3.68 -26.63
CA LEU A 395 11.80 -3.35 -26.19
C LEU A 395 11.94 -1.85 -25.88
N GLU A 396 11.50 -1.00 -26.81
CA GLU A 396 11.55 0.45 -26.70
C GLU A 396 10.80 0.96 -25.46
N HIS A 397 9.58 0.45 -25.21
CA HIS A 397 8.80 0.85 -24.04
C HIS A 397 9.45 0.44 -22.73
N ARG A 398 10.01 -0.77 -22.65
CA ARG A 398 10.74 -1.24 -21.46
C ARG A 398 11.96 -0.36 -21.19
N ASP A 399 12.78 -0.14 -22.21
CA ASP A 399 14.06 0.56 -22.05
C ASP A 399 13.84 2.04 -21.73
N ARG A 400 12.85 2.67 -22.40
CA ARG A 400 12.41 4.03 -22.07
C ARG A 400 11.96 4.13 -20.61
N PHE A 401 11.12 3.20 -20.14
CA PHE A 401 10.66 3.21 -18.75
C PHE A 401 11.82 3.13 -17.75
N ILE A 402 12.77 2.22 -17.98
CA ILE A 402 13.94 2.05 -17.12
C ILE A 402 14.81 3.32 -17.13
N GLU A 403 14.94 4.00 -18.26
CA GLU A 403 15.69 5.25 -18.38
C GLU A 403 14.99 6.43 -17.69
N THR A 404 13.67 6.52 -17.80
CA THR A 404 12.88 7.64 -17.25
C THR A 404 12.56 7.51 -15.76
N HIS A 405 12.71 6.31 -15.18
CA HIS A 405 12.40 6.01 -13.77
C HIS A 405 13.59 5.38 -13.03
N PRO A 406 14.71 6.10 -12.85
CA PRO A 406 15.91 5.59 -12.18
C PRO A 406 15.69 5.23 -10.69
N GLU A 407 14.63 5.73 -10.07
CA GLU A 407 14.22 5.42 -8.71
C GLU A 407 13.63 4.01 -8.55
N VAL A 408 13.13 3.40 -9.64
CA VAL A 408 12.57 2.05 -9.61
C VAL A 408 13.72 1.04 -9.64
N PRO A 409 13.87 0.17 -8.63
CA PRO A 409 14.96 -0.78 -8.63
C PRO A 409 14.81 -1.82 -9.76
N VAL A 410 15.88 -2.00 -10.51
CA VAL A 410 15.94 -2.86 -11.69
C VAL A 410 17.12 -3.83 -11.57
N PHE A 411 16.84 -5.13 -11.73
CA PHE A 411 17.85 -6.16 -11.92
C PHE A 411 17.89 -6.57 -13.38
N LYS A 412 19.05 -6.41 -14.03
CA LYS A 412 19.23 -6.73 -15.45
C LYS A 412 19.82 -8.13 -15.57
N ILE A 413 19.19 -8.97 -16.38
CA ILE A 413 19.65 -10.33 -16.68
C ILE A 413 19.99 -10.39 -18.16
N GLU A 414 21.27 -10.57 -18.47
CA GLU A 414 21.71 -10.98 -19.80
C GLU A 414 21.44 -12.48 -19.96
N PHE A 415 20.54 -12.87 -20.88
CA PHE A 415 20.12 -14.26 -21.00
C PHE A 415 21.28 -15.21 -21.32
N ALA A 416 22.30 -14.72 -22.04
CA ALA A 416 23.51 -15.48 -22.31
C ALA A 416 24.31 -15.78 -21.04
N GLU A 417 24.42 -14.82 -20.12
CA GLU A 417 25.11 -15.01 -18.83
C GLU A 417 24.34 -15.97 -17.94
N LEU A 418 23.01 -15.84 -17.88
CA LEU A 418 22.17 -16.79 -17.13
C LEU A 418 22.41 -18.23 -17.58
N THR A 419 22.55 -18.47 -18.89
CA THR A 419 22.84 -19.81 -19.42
C THR A 419 24.27 -20.29 -19.20
N ALA A 420 25.25 -19.38 -19.13
CA ALA A 420 26.66 -19.73 -19.00
C ALA A 420 27.08 -19.92 -17.52
N GLU A 421 26.55 -19.07 -16.63
CA GLU A 421 26.88 -19.01 -15.20
C GLU A 421 25.60 -18.92 -14.36
N PRO A 422 24.72 -19.94 -14.39
CA PRO A 422 23.42 -19.88 -13.72
C PRO A 422 23.55 -19.67 -12.21
N ASP A 423 24.53 -20.30 -11.55
CA ASP A 423 24.74 -20.17 -10.11
C ASP A 423 24.97 -18.71 -9.68
N ARG A 424 25.82 -17.97 -10.42
CA ARG A 424 26.13 -16.57 -10.14
C ARG A 424 24.89 -15.69 -10.31
N VAL A 425 24.25 -15.79 -11.48
CA VAL A 425 23.10 -14.94 -11.83
C VAL A 425 21.90 -15.22 -10.93
N ILE A 426 21.66 -16.49 -10.56
CA ILE A 426 20.59 -16.86 -9.61
C ILE A 426 20.92 -16.36 -8.21
N GLY A 427 22.18 -16.42 -7.76
CA GLY A 427 22.59 -15.86 -6.47
C GLY A 427 22.32 -14.35 -6.36
N GLU A 428 22.70 -13.59 -7.39
CA GLU A 428 22.42 -12.14 -7.49
C GLU A 428 20.92 -11.85 -7.54
N LEU A 429 20.15 -12.70 -8.24
CA LEU A 429 18.70 -12.59 -8.29
C LEU A 429 18.06 -12.82 -6.91
N ILE A 430 18.53 -13.79 -6.13
CA ILE A 430 18.04 -14.05 -4.76
C ILE A 430 18.25 -12.84 -3.87
N GLU A 431 19.42 -12.20 -3.94
CA GLU A 431 19.72 -10.97 -3.20
C GLU A 431 18.76 -9.84 -3.58
N PHE A 432 18.53 -9.64 -4.89
CA PHE A 432 17.59 -8.64 -5.37
C PHE A 432 16.13 -8.92 -4.96
N LEU A 433 15.73 -10.19 -4.92
CA LEU A 433 14.40 -10.61 -4.48
C LEU A 433 14.21 -10.45 -2.97
N GLY A 434 15.29 -10.46 -2.19
CA GLY A 434 15.27 -10.37 -0.73
C GLY A 434 14.60 -11.57 -0.07
N ILE A 435 14.82 -12.76 -0.61
CA ILE A 435 14.25 -14.04 -0.13
C ILE A 435 15.34 -14.97 0.39
N GLU A 436 14.94 -15.97 1.19
CA GLU A 436 15.83 -17.00 1.76
C GLU A 436 15.39 -18.40 1.26
N PRO A 437 15.66 -18.77 0.00
CA PRO A 437 15.31 -20.06 -0.55
C PRO A 437 16.19 -21.18 0.05
N THR A 438 15.64 -22.38 0.10
CA THR A 438 16.34 -23.60 0.51
C THR A 438 17.36 -24.04 -0.55
N GLU A 439 18.35 -24.86 -0.14
CA GLU A 439 19.34 -25.42 -1.07
C GLU A 439 18.68 -26.21 -2.22
N ASP A 440 17.59 -26.92 -1.94
CA ASP A 440 16.82 -27.67 -2.93
C ASP A 440 16.12 -26.75 -3.95
N GLU A 441 15.57 -25.62 -3.50
CA GLU A 441 14.94 -24.61 -4.37
C GLU A 441 15.97 -23.95 -5.29
N ILE A 442 17.16 -23.62 -4.76
CA ILE A 442 18.27 -23.08 -5.54
C ILE A 442 18.73 -24.10 -6.59
N ALA A 443 18.94 -25.36 -6.19
CA ALA A 443 19.33 -26.43 -7.12
C ALA A 443 18.28 -26.66 -8.21
N SER A 444 16.99 -26.62 -7.86
CA SER A 444 15.88 -26.73 -8.82
C SER A 444 15.88 -25.58 -9.82
N ALA A 445 16.13 -24.35 -9.36
CA ALA A 445 16.23 -23.18 -10.20
C ALA A 445 17.41 -23.26 -11.19
N ILE A 446 18.59 -23.70 -10.73
CA ILE A 446 19.78 -23.88 -11.59
C ILE A 446 19.53 -24.99 -12.64
N ALA A 447 18.96 -26.12 -12.22
CA ALA A 447 18.65 -27.23 -13.12
C ALA A 447 17.62 -26.86 -14.20
N HIS A 448 16.74 -25.88 -13.93
CA HIS A 448 15.80 -25.37 -14.93
C HIS A 448 16.50 -24.61 -16.06
N VAL A 449 17.58 -23.90 -15.77
CA VAL A 449 18.33 -23.09 -16.75
C VAL A 449 19.22 -23.95 -17.64
N ASN A 450 19.81 -25.01 -17.09
CA ASN A 450 20.73 -25.89 -17.82
C ASN A 450 20.06 -27.25 -18.12
N PRO A 451 19.62 -27.50 -19.36
CA PRO A 451 18.96 -28.76 -19.74
C PRO A 451 19.84 -30.01 -19.55
N ASP A 452 21.16 -29.86 -19.59
CA ASP A 452 22.13 -30.96 -19.44
C ASP A 452 22.31 -31.41 -17.98
N LEU A 453 21.79 -30.64 -17.01
CA LEU A 453 21.80 -30.97 -15.57
C LEU A 453 20.53 -31.66 -15.08
N ARG A 454 19.62 -32.08 -15.98
CA ARG A 454 18.44 -32.90 -15.64
C ARG A 454 18.85 -34.30 -15.16
N LYS A 455 19.32 -34.41 -13.91
CA LYS A 455 19.39 -35.67 -13.18
C LYS A 455 18.00 -35.96 -12.60
N HIS A 456 17.29 -36.84 -13.29
CA HIS A 456 15.98 -37.42 -12.97
C HIS A 456 14.76 -36.54 -13.29
N GLY A 457 13.95 -37.07 -14.20
CA GLY A 457 12.70 -36.52 -14.74
C GLY A 457 12.43 -37.16 -16.10
#